data_AF-A0A2M7C8Z3-F1
#
_entry.id   AF-A0A2M7C8Z3-F1
#
_cell.length_a   1.000
_cell.length_b   1.000
_cell.length_c   1.000
_cell.angle_alpha   90.00
_cell.angle_beta   90.00
_cell.angle_gamma   90.00
#
_symmetry.space_group_name_H-M   'P 1'
#
loop_
_entity.id
_entity.type
_entity.pdbx_description
1 polymer ?
#
loop_
_entity_poly.entity_id
_entity_poly.type
_entity_poly.pdbx_seq_one_letter_code
_entity_poly.pdbx_strand_id
1 'polypeptide(L)'
;MKREWAVEKIRSPRAKRKLPVVLDLSEVQSLFLVTKNLKHKAILMMTYSSGLRASETASLKLTDIDSKRMMVRVSQGKGGKDRYSILSQTALEHLRQYWHKYRPREW
;
A
#
# COMPACT_ATOMS: atom_id res chain seq x y z
N MET A 1 -49.26 -24.40 12.21
CA MET A 1 -48.65 -23.06 12.21
C MET A 1 -47.13 -23.24 12.35
N LYS A 2 -46.38 -23.35 11.24
CA LYS A 2 -44.92 -23.53 11.24
C LYS A 2 -44.26 -22.16 11.41
N ARG A 3 -43.52 -21.95 12.50
CA ARG A 3 -42.68 -20.75 12.67
C ARG A 3 -41.39 -20.97 11.87
N GLU A 4 -41.31 -20.33 10.71
CA GLU A 4 -40.06 -20.17 9.97
C GLU A 4 -39.14 -19.25 10.77
N TRP A 5 -38.13 -19.83 11.40
CA TRP A 5 -37.10 -19.08 12.10
C TRP A 5 -36.21 -18.40 11.06
N ALA A 6 -36.18 -17.07 11.07
CA ALA A 6 -35.38 -16.24 10.17
C ALA A 6 -33.89 -16.18 10.56
N VAL A 7 -33.24 -17.34 10.79
CA VAL A 7 -31.79 -17.37 11.11
C VAL A 7 -30.95 -17.29 9.83
N GLU A 8 -31.57 -17.42 8.65
CA GLU A 8 -30.90 -17.38 7.34
C GLU A 8 -30.33 -15.99 6.96
N LYS A 9 -30.71 -14.93 7.68
CA LYS A 9 -30.23 -13.55 7.43
C LYS A 9 -29.25 -13.00 8.47
N ILE A 10 -28.82 -13.81 9.45
CA ILE A 10 -27.85 -13.33 10.44
C ILE A 10 -26.45 -13.51 9.87
N ARG A 11 -25.82 -12.40 9.50
CA ARG A 11 -24.40 -12.36 9.11
C ARG A 11 -23.57 -12.90 10.28
N SER A 12 -22.94 -14.07 10.09
CA SER A 12 -22.10 -14.68 11.12
C SER A 12 -21.02 -13.71 11.59
N PRO A 13 -20.75 -13.60 12.91
CA PRO A 13 -19.70 -12.74 13.42
C PRO A 13 -18.39 -13.05 12.71
N ARG A 14 -17.74 -12.03 12.13
CA ARG A 14 -16.43 -12.20 11.51
C ARG A 14 -15.49 -12.84 12.54
N ALA A 15 -14.85 -13.95 12.16
CA ALA A 15 -13.91 -14.66 13.02
C ALA A 15 -12.93 -13.68 13.67
N LYS A 16 -12.65 -13.86 14.97
CA LYS A 16 -11.72 -13.00 15.73
C LYS A 16 -10.39 -12.98 15.00
N ARG A 17 -10.08 -11.87 14.33
CA ARG A 17 -8.78 -11.66 13.68
C ARG A 17 -7.75 -11.47 14.77
N LYS A 18 -6.67 -12.27 14.72
CA LYS A 18 -5.49 -12.04 15.56
C LYS A 18 -4.98 -10.61 15.30
N LEU A 19 -4.43 -9.99 16.34
CA LEU A 19 -3.81 -8.67 16.19
C LEU A 19 -2.72 -8.74 15.11
N PRO A 20 -2.51 -7.66 14.33
CA PRO A 20 -1.47 -7.62 13.33
C PRO A 20 -0.10 -7.89 13.97
N VAL A 21 0.65 -8.84 13.41
CA VAL A 21 2.06 -9.00 13.74
C VAL A 21 2.80 -7.84 13.04
N VAL A 22 3.50 -7.04 13.82
CA VAL A 22 4.31 -5.93 13.33
C VAL A 22 5.75 -6.42 13.19
N LEU A 23 6.40 -6.05 12.09
CA LEU A 23 7.79 -6.40 11.82
C LEU A 23 8.75 -5.49 12.58
N ASP A 24 9.83 -6.06 13.09
CA ASP A 24 10.95 -5.30 13.64
C ASP A 24 11.80 -4.66 12.54
N LEU A 25 12.59 -3.64 12.91
CA LEU A 25 13.41 -2.91 11.96
C LEU A 25 14.41 -3.82 11.21
N SER A 26 15.00 -4.81 11.89
CA SER A 26 15.91 -5.78 11.31
C SER A 26 15.22 -6.71 10.29
N GLU A 27 13.97 -7.09 10.55
CA GLU A 27 13.16 -7.90 9.64
C GLU A 27 12.79 -7.10 8.39
N VAL A 28 12.40 -5.83 8.56
CA VAL A 28 12.14 -4.92 7.45
C VAL A 28 13.39 -4.72 6.59
N GLN A 29 14.56 -4.53 7.21
CA GLN A 29 15.83 -4.45 6.49
C GLN A 29 16.12 -5.73 5.71
N SER A 30 15.96 -6.89 6.34
CA SER A 30 16.15 -8.20 5.72
C SER A 30 15.22 -8.42 4.51
N LEU A 31 13.97 -7.98 4.62
CA LEU A 31 12.99 -8.00 3.53
C LEU A 31 13.45 -7.16 2.33
N PHE A 32 13.98 -5.96 2.57
CA PHE A 32 14.48 -5.11 1.49
C PHE A 32 15.80 -5.57 0.89
N LEU A 33 16.65 -6.27 1.67
CA LEU A 33 17.91 -6.83 1.21
C LEU A 33 17.71 -8.02 0.25
N VAL A 34 16.76 -8.92 0.55
CA VAL A 34 16.48 -10.08 -0.31
C VAL A 34 15.73 -9.70 -1.59
N THR A 35 15.04 -8.56 -1.61
CA THR A 35 14.23 -8.11 -2.76
C THR A 35 15.12 -7.55 -3.87
N LYS A 36 15.52 -8.41 -4.82
CA LYS A 36 16.37 -8.04 -5.97
C LYS A 36 15.63 -7.29 -7.08
N ASN A 37 14.33 -7.52 -7.24
CA ASN A 37 13.54 -6.86 -8.29
C ASN A 37 13.25 -5.41 -7.90
N LEU A 38 13.74 -4.44 -8.70
CA LEU A 38 13.55 -3.01 -8.43
C LEU A 38 12.07 -2.60 -8.37
N LYS A 39 11.20 -3.20 -9.19
CA LYS A 39 9.76 -2.94 -9.16
C LYS A 39 9.19 -3.31 -7.78
N HIS A 40 9.49 -4.50 -7.30
CA HIS A 40 9.00 -4.98 -6.01
C HIS A 40 9.59 -4.17 -4.85
N LYS A 41 10.88 -3.83 -4.94
CA LYS A 41 11.55 -3.01 -3.94
C LYS A 41 10.92 -1.60 -3.84
N ALA A 42 10.60 -0.98 -4.97
CA ALA A 42 9.91 0.32 -5.00
C ALA A 42 8.49 0.21 -4.41
N ILE A 43 7.72 -0.82 -4.77
CA ILE A 43 6.37 -1.07 -4.22
C ILE A 43 6.41 -1.25 -2.70
N LEU A 44 7.33 -2.07 -2.19
CA LEU A 44 7.50 -2.30 -0.76
C LEU A 44 7.93 -1.01 -0.04
N MET A 45 8.86 -0.24 -0.60
CA MET A 45 9.31 1.02 0.00
C MET A 45 8.21 2.07 0.06
N MET A 46 7.39 2.17 -0.98
CA MET A 46 6.23 3.06 -0.98
C MET A 46 5.21 2.65 0.07
N THR A 47 4.92 1.34 0.17
CA THR A 47 3.98 0.81 1.16
C THR A 47 4.48 1.07 2.58
N TYR A 48 5.76 0.79 2.85
CA TYR A 48 6.37 0.95 4.17
C TYR A 48 6.51 2.42 4.58
N SER A 49 7.10 3.27 3.73
CA SER A 49 7.44 4.65 4.11
C SER A 49 6.29 5.64 3.97
N SER A 50 5.39 5.43 3.01
CA SER A 50 4.22 6.29 2.78
C SER A 50 2.94 5.72 3.42
N GLY A 51 3.01 4.57 4.10
CA GLY A 51 1.86 3.96 4.77
C GLY A 51 0.69 3.65 3.83
N LEU A 52 0.98 3.43 2.55
CA LEU A 52 -0.03 3.15 1.54
C LEU A 52 -0.58 1.74 1.71
N ARG A 53 -1.86 1.56 1.43
CA ARG A 53 -2.43 0.20 1.34
C ARG A 53 -1.98 -0.47 0.04
N ALA A 54 -1.98 -1.80 0.01
CA ALA A 54 -1.61 -2.55 -1.20
C ALA A 54 -2.38 -2.10 -2.46
N SER A 55 -3.69 -1.85 -2.36
CA SER A 55 -4.51 -1.33 -3.47
C SER A 55 -4.14 0.09 -3.89
N GLU A 56 -3.80 0.94 -2.91
CA GLU A 56 -3.38 2.33 -3.12
C GLU A 56 -2.00 2.35 -3.82
N THR A 57 -1.04 1.55 -3.36
CA THR A 57 0.27 1.40 -3.99
C THR A 57 0.16 0.83 -5.41
N ALA A 58 -0.72 -0.16 -5.63
CA ALA A 58 -0.92 -0.76 -6.95
C ALA A 58 -1.55 0.20 -7.96
N SER A 59 -2.33 1.17 -7.49
CA SER A 59 -3.05 2.15 -8.33
C SER A 59 -2.32 3.50 -8.42
N LEU A 60 -1.10 3.60 -7.88
CA LEU A 60 -0.34 4.84 -7.79
C LEU A 60 0.12 5.30 -9.18
N LYS A 61 -0.16 6.56 -9.52
CA LYS A 61 0.28 7.18 -10.78
C LYS A 61 1.51 8.04 -10.57
N LEU A 62 2.25 8.30 -11.64
CA LEU A 62 3.38 9.24 -11.60
C LEU A 62 2.94 10.65 -11.19
N THR A 63 1.76 11.06 -11.65
CA THR A 63 1.17 12.37 -11.34
C THR A 63 0.81 12.53 -9.87
N ASP A 64 0.73 11.43 -9.12
CA ASP A 64 0.43 11.46 -7.69
C ASP A 64 1.68 11.77 -6.85
N ILE A 65 2.88 11.69 -7.43
CA ILE A 65 4.15 11.91 -6.72
C ILE A 65 4.56 13.38 -6.84
N ASP A 66 4.41 14.13 -5.75
CA ASP A 66 4.94 15.48 -5.63
C ASP A 66 6.32 15.44 -4.96
N SER A 67 7.35 15.31 -5.79
CA SER A 67 8.75 15.30 -5.33
C SER A 67 9.26 16.67 -4.85
N LYS A 68 8.56 17.78 -5.13
CA LYS A 68 8.95 19.11 -4.62
C LYS A 68 8.49 19.29 -3.18
N ARG A 69 7.29 18.79 -2.87
CA ARG A 69 6.71 18.85 -1.52
C ARG A 69 6.97 17.60 -0.70
N MET A 70 7.61 16.59 -1.27
CA MET A 70 7.82 15.27 -0.66
C MET A 70 6.51 14.66 -0.14
N MET A 71 5.50 14.67 -1.01
CA MET A 71 4.17 14.13 -0.73
C MET A 71 3.70 13.19 -1.84
N VAL A 72 2.84 12.25 -1.48
CA VAL A 72 2.13 11.36 -2.40
C VAL A 72 0.64 11.58 -2.25
N ARG A 73 -0.04 11.86 -3.36
CA ARG A 73 -1.50 11.90 -3.41
C ARG A 73 -2.04 10.46 -3.42
N VAL A 74 -2.98 10.18 -2.55
CA VAL A 74 -3.72 8.92 -2.52
C VAL A 74 -5.13 9.20 -2.97
N SER A 75 -5.44 8.79 -4.19
CA SER A 75 -6.77 8.91 -4.78
C SER A 75 -7.67 7.79 -4.27
N GLN A 76 -8.96 8.09 -3.99
CA GLN A 76 -9.94 7.08 -3.55
C GLN A 76 -9.54 6.34 -2.26
N GLY A 77 -9.11 7.09 -1.24
CA GLY A 77 -8.83 6.55 0.08
C GLY A 77 -10.09 6.01 0.80
N LYS A 78 -10.00 5.79 2.11
CA LYS A 78 -11.14 5.27 2.90
C LYS A 78 -12.36 6.19 2.76
N GLY A 79 -13.48 5.67 2.28
CA GLY A 79 -14.70 6.45 2.07
C GLY A 79 -14.70 7.31 0.80
N GLY A 80 -13.80 7.02 -0.16
CA GLY A 80 -13.72 7.72 -1.44
C GLY A 80 -13.10 9.12 -1.34
N LYS A 81 -12.40 9.42 -0.24
CA LYS A 81 -11.75 10.72 -0.03
C LYS A 81 -10.28 10.66 -0.39
N ASP A 82 -9.84 11.67 -1.13
CA ASP A 82 -8.44 11.88 -1.43
C ASP A 82 -7.69 12.37 -0.18
N ARG A 83 -6.42 12.00 -0.08
CA ARG A 83 -5.51 12.48 0.98
C ARG A 83 -4.10 12.60 0.45
N TYR A 84 -3.26 13.31 1.19
CA TYR A 84 -1.81 13.27 0.99
C TYR A 84 -1.15 12.41 2.05
N SER A 85 -0.13 11.67 1.66
CA SER A 85 0.78 10.95 2.53
C SER A 85 2.22 11.43 2.34
N ILE A 86 3.08 11.14 3.29
CA ILE A 86 4.49 11.52 3.27
C ILE A 86 5.22 10.67 2.23
N LEU A 87 6.11 11.28 1.45
CA LEU A 87 7.06 10.57 0.60
C LEU A 87 8.44 10.63 1.25
N SER A 88 9.02 9.47 1.56
CA SER A 88 10.41 9.44 2.04
C SER A 88 11.40 9.65 0.90
N GLN A 89 12.54 10.27 1.20
CA GLN A 89 13.62 10.48 0.23
C GLN A 89 14.11 9.16 -0.36
N THR A 90 14.30 8.14 0.49
CA THR A 90 14.70 6.80 0.06
C THR A 90 13.68 6.16 -0.88
N ALA A 91 12.37 6.33 -0.63
CA ALA A 91 11.35 5.79 -1.53
C ALA A 91 11.35 6.51 -2.89
N LEU A 92 11.52 7.83 -2.91
CA LEU A 92 11.67 8.61 -4.14
C LEU A 92 12.89 8.15 -4.97
N GLU A 93 14.01 7.87 -4.32
CA GLU A 93 15.21 7.34 -4.99
C GLU A 93 14.95 5.97 -5.63
N HIS A 94 14.30 5.05 -4.91
CA HIS A 94 13.95 3.74 -5.46
C HIS A 94 12.95 3.85 -6.62
N LEU A 95 11.98 4.76 -6.52
CA LEU A 95 11.05 5.08 -7.61
C LEU A 95 11.77 5.62 -8.83
N ARG A 96 12.73 6.55 -8.66
CA ARG A 96 13.54 7.10 -9.74
C ARG A 96 14.41 6.04 -10.40
N GLN A 97 15.05 5.16 -9.63
CA GLN A 97 15.82 4.03 -10.16
C GLN A 97 14.94 3.08 -10.97
N TYR A 98 13.76 2.74 -10.45
CA TYR A 98 12.76 1.93 -11.15
C TYR A 98 12.34 2.61 -12.47
N TRP A 99 11.96 3.89 -12.42
CA TRP A 99 11.53 4.66 -13.58
C TRP A 99 12.63 4.75 -14.65
N HIS A 100 13.87 5.00 -14.25
CA HIS A 100 14.98 5.14 -15.18
C HIS A 100 15.28 3.82 -15.91
N LYS A 101 15.19 2.68 -15.19
CA LYS A 101 15.46 1.35 -15.76
C LYS A 101 14.35 0.85 -16.68
N TYR A 102 13.09 1.04 -16.31
CA TYR A 102 11.96 0.42 -17.03
C TYR A 102 11.17 1.38 -17.90
N ARG A 103 11.28 2.70 -17.68
CA ARG A 103 10.52 3.77 -18.37
C ARG A 103 9.07 3.38 -18.67
N PRO A 104 8.29 2.95 -17.65
CA PRO A 104 6.93 2.49 -17.88
C PRO A 104 6.10 3.64 -18.46
N ARG A 105 5.48 3.41 -19.63
CA ARG A 105 4.79 4.48 -20.37
C ARG A 105 3.37 4.74 -19.88
N GLU A 106 2.68 3.72 -19.36
CA GLU A 106 1.29 3.83 -18.88
C GLU A 106 0.99 2.80 -17.77
N TRP A 107 0.32 3.25 -16.70
CA TRP A 107 -0.33 2.44 -15.65
C TRP A 107 -1.73 3.02 -15.38
#